data_AF-A0A967VMW4-F1
#
_entry.id   AF-A0A967VMW4-F1
#
_cell.length_a   1.000
_cell.length_b   1.000
_cell.length_c   1.000
_cell.angle_alpha   90.00
_cell.angle_beta   90.00
_cell.angle_gamma   90.00
#
_symmetry.space_group_name_H-M   'P 1'
#
loop_
_entity.id
_entity.type
_entity.pdbx_description
1 polymer ?
#
loop_
_entity_poly.entity_id
_entity_poly.type
_entity_poly.pdbx_seq_one_letter_code
_entity_poly.pdbx_strand_id
1 'polypeptide(L)'
;MLTDHEIFRRARKLRRGRRFRGGGAIESLSQLQPGDYVVHMDHGIGRFRGLERVAVGDTTLESLAIEYAGDEILRLPVYRLDSIERWVPDRDEAEPPSLHKIGGRVWSRVKRRTQEAIERMAAELLELYAAREVAERPAYPEDTRW
;
A
#
# COMPACT_ATOMS: atom_id res chain seq x y z
N MET A 1 39.85 -5.94 27.21
CA MET A 1 38.62 -5.15 27.37
C MET A 1 37.46 -6.08 27.06
N LEU A 2 36.75 -6.55 28.08
CA LEU A 2 35.62 -7.46 27.92
C LEU A 2 34.36 -6.61 27.70
N THR A 3 33.57 -6.95 26.69
CA THR A 3 32.40 -6.15 26.30
C THR A 3 31.16 -6.58 27.09
N ASP A 4 30.23 -5.64 27.34
CA ASP A 4 29.00 -5.85 28.13
C ASP A 4 28.19 -7.10 27.68
N HIS A 5 28.26 -7.45 26.39
CA HIS A 5 27.61 -8.64 25.82
C HIS A 5 28.22 -9.98 26.29
N GLU A 6 29.52 -10.01 26.57
CA GLU A 6 30.25 -11.20 27.02
C GLU A 6 29.99 -11.50 28.50
N ILE A 7 29.74 -10.47 29.31
CA ILE A 7 29.48 -10.58 30.74
C ILE A 7 28.05 -11.06 31.01
N PHE A 8 27.06 -10.59 30.24
CA PHE A 8 25.66 -10.86 30.54
C PHE A 8 24.97 -11.89 29.63
N ARG A 9 25.65 -12.42 28.59
CA ARG A 9 25.08 -13.36 27.59
C ARG A 9 23.70 -12.93 27.04
N ARG A 10 23.38 -11.63 27.04
CA ARG A 10 22.11 -11.13 26.53
C ARG A 10 22.26 -10.79 25.07
N ALA A 11 21.92 -11.74 24.20
CA ALA A 11 21.70 -11.43 22.79
C ALA A 11 20.41 -10.61 22.68
N ARG A 12 20.52 -9.28 22.60
CA ARG A 12 19.37 -8.41 22.31
C ARG A 12 18.96 -8.66 20.86
N LYS A 13 18.04 -9.60 20.62
CA LYS A 13 17.36 -9.75 19.33
C LYS A 13 16.52 -8.49 19.12
N LEU A 14 17.09 -7.48 18.46
CA LEU A 14 16.33 -6.36 17.93
C LEU A 14 15.33 -6.95 16.92
N ARG A 15 14.06 -7.07 17.32
CA ARG A 15 12.98 -7.32 16.37
C ARG A 15 12.93 -6.10 15.45
N ARG A 16 13.49 -6.23 14.25
CA ARG A 16 13.31 -5.21 13.21
C ARG A 16 11.80 -5.06 13.02
N GLY A 17 11.27 -3.87 13.29
CA GLY A 17 9.89 -3.54 12.96
C GLY A 17 9.66 -3.82 11.48
N ARG A 18 8.49 -4.37 11.13
CA ARG A 18 8.09 -4.56 9.75
C ARG A 18 8.06 -3.17 9.10
N ARG A 19 8.98 -2.90 8.18
CA ARG A 19 8.97 -1.64 7.42
C ARG A 19 7.70 -1.60 6.59
N PHE A 20 6.90 -0.56 6.78
CA PHE A 20 5.77 -0.28 5.91
C PHE A 20 6.33 0.06 4.52
N ARG A 21 6.01 -0.78 3.54
CA ARG A 21 6.31 -0.58 2.13
C ARG A 21 5.00 -0.28 1.43
N GLY A 22 4.42 0.88 1.72
CA GLY A 22 3.20 1.32 1.04
C GLY A 22 3.45 1.62 -0.44
N GLY A 23 2.41 1.48 -1.26
CA GLY A 23 2.37 2.12 -2.57
C GLY A 23 2.27 3.63 -2.38
N GLY A 24 3.07 4.40 -3.12
CA GLY A 24 2.92 5.84 -3.22
C GLY A 24 2.10 6.20 -4.47
N ALA A 25 1.40 7.33 -4.41
CA ALA A 25 0.85 7.96 -5.60
C ALA A 25 1.95 8.15 -6.65
N ILE A 26 1.63 7.91 -7.92
CA ILE A 26 2.60 8.08 -9.01
C ILE A 26 2.70 9.57 -9.31
N GLU A 27 3.63 10.24 -8.62
CA GLU A 27 3.89 11.68 -8.82
C GLU A 27 4.60 11.97 -10.15
N SER A 28 5.27 10.97 -10.73
CA SER A 28 5.97 11.10 -12.00
C SER A 28 6.00 9.80 -12.79
N LEU A 29 5.77 9.89 -14.11
CA LEU A 29 5.85 8.78 -15.07
C LEU A 29 7.20 8.07 -15.07
N SER A 30 8.28 8.74 -14.64
CA SER A 30 9.62 8.17 -14.55
C SER A 30 9.72 6.99 -13.57
N GLN A 31 8.71 6.80 -12.73
CA GLN A 31 8.64 5.71 -11.76
C GLN A 31 7.98 4.43 -12.30
N LEU A 32 7.47 4.45 -13.54
CA LEU A 32 6.79 3.33 -14.19
C LEU A 32 7.61 2.77 -15.35
N GLN A 33 7.79 1.46 -15.36
CA GLN A 33 8.37 0.71 -16.47
C GLN A 33 7.33 -0.22 -17.10
N PRO A 34 7.34 -0.38 -18.44
CA PRO A 34 6.50 -1.37 -19.09
C PRO A 34 6.67 -2.75 -18.45
N GLY A 35 5.55 -3.32 -18.00
CA GLY A 35 5.51 -4.57 -17.26
C GLY A 35 5.17 -4.42 -15.78
N ASP A 36 5.31 -3.21 -15.21
CA ASP A 36 4.94 -2.93 -13.82
C ASP A 36 3.45 -3.12 -13.57
N TYR A 37 3.10 -3.56 -12.37
CA TYR A 37 1.72 -3.64 -11.92
C TYR A 37 1.28 -2.31 -11.31
N VAL A 38 0.09 -1.88 -11.67
CA VAL A 38 -0.51 -0.62 -11.23
C VAL A 38 -1.90 -0.88 -10.67
N VAL A 39 -2.28 -0.11 -9.66
CA VAL A 39 -3.60 -0.13 -9.05
C VAL A 39 -4.34 1.10 -9.52
N HIS A 40 -5.45 0.93 -10.23
CA HIS A 40 -6.38 2.00 -10.54
C HIS A 40 -7.50 2.04 -9.51
N MET A 41 -7.91 3.23 -9.05
CA MET A 41 -8.93 3.37 -7.98
C MET A 41 -10.26 2.66 -8.30
N ASP A 42 -10.69 2.67 -9.55
CA ASP A 42 -11.97 2.07 -9.98
C ASP A 42 -11.89 0.64 -10.51
N HIS A 43 -10.77 0.25 -11.13
CA HIS A 43 -10.65 -1.01 -11.86
C HIS A 43 -9.76 -2.03 -11.15
N GLY A 44 -8.95 -1.58 -10.19
CA GLY A 44 -8.01 -2.41 -9.45
C GLY A 44 -6.73 -2.67 -10.23
N ILE A 45 -6.18 -3.87 -10.10
CA ILE A 45 -4.81 -4.19 -10.53
C ILE A 45 -4.78 -4.46 -12.04
N GLY A 46 -3.95 -3.69 -12.74
CA GLY A 46 -3.61 -3.84 -14.16
C GLY A 46 -2.09 -3.87 -14.37
N ARG A 47 -1.67 -4.11 -15.61
CA ARG A 47 -0.27 -4.12 -16.02
C ARG A 47 0.02 -2.94 -16.96
N PHE A 48 0.98 -2.10 -16.61
CA PHE A 48 1.38 -0.99 -17.45
C PHE A 48 2.09 -1.49 -18.71
N ARG A 49 1.60 -1.09 -19.89
CA ARG A 49 2.17 -1.47 -21.20
C ARG A 49 3.08 -0.38 -21.78
N GLY A 50 2.81 0.89 -21.46
CA GLY A 50 3.58 2.02 -21.97
C GLY A 50 2.73 3.26 -22.20
N LEU A 51 3.35 4.27 -22.82
CA LEU A 51 2.67 5.48 -23.27
C LEU A 51 2.25 5.31 -24.74
N GLU A 52 1.02 5.73 -25.04
CA GLU A 52 0.45 5.77 -26.38
C GLU A 52 -0.05 7.18 -26.69
N ARG A 53 0.08 7.58 -27.96
CA ARG A 53 -0.56 8.78 -28.49
C ARG A 53 -1.89 8.39 -29.14
N VAL A 54 -2.99 8.92 -28.62
CA VAL A 54 -4.35 8.65 -29.08
C VAL A 54 -4.88 9.90 -29.77
N ALA A 55 -5.30 9.78 -31.03
CA ALA A 55 -5.99 10.86 -31.71
C ALA A 55 -7.46 10.94 -31.23
N VAL A 56 -7.86 12.09 -30.70
CA VAL A 56 -9.23 12.38 -30.25
C VAL A 56 -9.69 13.64 -30.98
N GLY A 57 -10.46 13.45 -32.06
CA GLY A 57 -10.81 14.54 -32.98
C GLY A 57 -9.54 15.12 -33.63
N ASP A 58 -9.37 16.44 -33.56
CA ASP A 58 -8.21 17.14 -34.13
C ASP A 58 -7.00 17.20 -33.17
N THR A 59 -7.10 16.66 -31.96
CA THR A 59 -6.04 16.73 -30.94
C THR A 59 -5.44 15.36 -30.67
N THR A 60 -4.12 15.31 -30.49
CA THR A 60 -3.42 14.10 -30.02
C THR A 60 -3.26 14.15 -28.51
N LEU A 61 -3.74 13.13 -27.81
CA LEU A 61 -3.64 12.98 -26.37
C LEU A 61 -2.65 11.88 -25.99
N GLU A 62 -1.71 12.18 -25.11
CA GLU A 62 -0.84 11.17 -24.51
C GLU A 62 -1.58 10.44 -23.39
N SER A 63 -1.58 9.11 -23.47
CA SER A 63 -2.30 8.22 -22.58
C SER A 63 -1.41 7.05 -22.16
N LEU A 64 -1.56 6.58 -20.92
CA LEU A 64 -1.00 5.33 -20.45
C LEU A 64 -1.87 4.18 -20.94
N ALA A 65 -1.26 3.17 -21.53
CA ALA A 65 -1.91 1.90 -21.83
C ALA A 65 -1.74 0.95 -20.64
N ILE A 66 -2.86 0.53 -20.05
CA ILE A 66 -2.89 -0.42 -18.93
C ILE A 66 -3.73 -1.62 -19.34
N GLU A 67 -3.12 -2.80 -19.30
CA GLU A 67 -3.78 -4.06 -19.60
C GLU A 67 -4.43 -4.67 -18.35
N TYR A 68 -5.63 -5.19 -18.53
CA TYR A 68 -6.45 -5.88 -17.55
C TYR A 68 -6.73 -7.32 -18.01
N ALA A 69 -7.39 -8.10 -17.15
CA ALA A 69 -7.73 -9.49 -17.46
C ALA A 69 -8.64 -9.60 -18.70
N GLY A 70 -8.38 -10.60 -19.54
CA GLY A 70 -9.10 -10.80 -20.80
C GLY A 70 -8.63 -9.87 -21.93
N ASP A 71 -7.36 -9.45 -21.89
CA ASP A 71 -6.70 -8.60 -22.88
C ASP A 71 -7.39 -7.23 -23.09
N GLU A 72 -8.13 -6.76 -22.08
CA GLU A 72 -8.79 -5.46 -22.06
C GLU A 72 -7.74 -4.36 -21.81
N ILE A 73 -7.71 -3.31 -22.63
CA ILE A 73 -6.78 -2.19 -22.47
C ILE A 73 -7.53 -0.92 -22.07
N LEU A 74 -7.18 -0.40 -20.90
CA LEU A 74 -7.58 0.93 -20.45
C LEU A 74 -6.55 1.96 -20.94
N ARG A 75 -7.02 2.98 -21.65
CA ARG A 75 -6.21 4.15 -22.02
C ARG A 75 -6.50 5.29 -21.06
N LEU A 76 -5.58 5.53 -20.14
CA LEU A 76 -5.70 6.56 -19.13
C LEU A 76 -4.92 7.81 -19.55
N PRO A 77 -5.56 8.97 -19.74
CA PRO A 77 -4.85 10.20 -20.04
C PRO A 77 -3.83 10.57 -18.96
N VAL A 78 -2.67 11.10 -19.36
CA VAL A 78 -1.58 11.48 -18.43
C VAL A 78 -2.02 12.50 -17.37
N TYR A 79 -3.01 13.35 -17.66
CA TYR A 79 -3.52 14.31 -16.66
C TYR A 79 -4.35 13.66 -15.54
N ARG A 80 -4.69 12.36 -15.61
CA ARG A 80 -5.39 11.59 -14.57
C ARG A 80 -4.49 10.59 -13.83
N LEU A 81 -3.19 10.89 -13.75
CA LEU A 81 -2.22 10.03 -13.07
C LEU A 81 -2.50 9.84 -11.56
N ASP A 82 -3.18 10.80 -10.94
CA ASP A 82 -3.65 10.75 -9.55
C ASP A 82 -4.60 9.58 -9.26
N SER A 83 -5.23 9.02 -10.29
CA SER A 83 -6.12 7.87 -10.17
C SER A 83 -5.42 6.50 -10.14
N ILE A 84 -4.09 6.49 -10.29
CA ILE A 84 -3.28 5.28 -10.29
C ILE A 84 -2.16 5.31 -9.26
N GLU A 85 -1.87 4.15 -8.70
CA GLU A 85 -0.76 3.92 -7.79
C GLU A 85 0.08 2.75 -8.28
N ARG A 86 1.38 2.75 -7.99
CA ARG A 86 2.21 1.59 -8.29
C ARG A 86 1.88 0.48 -7.31
N TRP A 87 1.63 -0.73 -7.81
CA TRP A 87 1.47 -1.89 -6.93
C TRP A 87 2.81 -2.22 -6.29
N VAL A 88 2.83 -2.33 -4.96
CA VAL A 88 4.02 -2.71 -4.18
C VAL A 88 3.74 -4.05 -3.50
N PRO A 89 4.60 -5.07 -3.70
CA PRO A 89 4.44 -6.34 -3.03
C PRO A 89 4.74 -6.23 -1.54
N ASP A 90 3.99 -6.98 -0.74
CA ASP A 90 4.21 -7.09 0.72
C ASP A 90 5.58 -7.70 1.09
N ARG A 91 6.20 -8.44 0.17
CA ARG A 91 7.47 -9.17 0.34
C ARG A 91 8.26 -9.16 -0.97
N ASP A 92 9.59 -9.19 -0.88
CA ASP A 92 10.46 -9.11 -2.06
C ASP A 92 10.26 -10.30 -3.03
N GLU A 93 9.83 -11.46 -2.53
CA GLU A 93 9.54 -12.68 -3.30
C GLU A 93 8.03 -12.95 -3.45
N ALA A 94 7.19 -11.91 -3.49
CA ALA A 94 5.76 -12.12 -3.71
C ALA A 94 5.46 -12.57 -5.14
N GLU A 95 4.52 -13.50 -5.28
CA GLU A 95 3.97 -13.84 -6.59
C GLU A 95 3.32 -12.61 -7.26
N PRO A 96 3.39 -12.50 -8.60
CA PRO A 96 2.72 -11.41 -9.31
C PRO A 96 1.22 -11.41 -9.03
N PRO A 97 0.59 -10.23 -8.86
CA PRO A 97 -0.84 -10.16 -8.61
C PRO A 97 -1.63 -10.60 -9.84
N SER A 98 -2.80 -11.19 -9.63
CA SER A 98 -3.74 -11.45 -10.72
C SER A 98 -4.31 -10.14 -11.25
N LEU A 99 -4.38 -10.01 -12.58
CA LEU A 99 -5.04 -8.87 -13.22
C LEU A 99 -6.55 -8.90 -12.91
N HIS A 100 -7.12 -7.74 -12.63
CA HIS A 100 -8.56 -7.60 -12.46
C HIS A 100 -9.24 -7.38 -13.81
N LYS A 101 -10.56 -7.60 -13.86
CA LYS A 101 -11.39 -7.30 -15.04
C LYS A 101 -12.03 -5.92 -14.90
N ILE A 102 -12.10 -5.16 -15.98
CA ILE A 102 -12.78 -3.86 -15.98
C ILE A 102 -14.29 -4.08 -15.73
N GLY A 103 -14.86 -3.33 -14.78
CA GLY A 103 -16.25 -3.54 -14.34
C GLY A 103 -16.48 -4.84 -13.55
N GLY A 104 -15.42 -5.59 -13.23
CA GLY A 104 -15.50 -6.81 -12.42
C GLY A 104 -15.88 -6.53 -10.96
N ARG A 105 -16.53 -7.51 -10.31
CA ARG A 105 -16.94 -7.42 -8.89
C ARG A 105 -15.82 -7.71 -7.90
N VAL A 106 -14.67 -8.20 -8.36
CA VAL A 106 -13.55 -8.59 -7.47
C VAL A 106 -13.03 -7.36 -6.74
N TRP A 107 -12.70 -6.30 -7.48
CA TRP A 107 -12.16 -5.08 -6.91
C TRP A 107 -13.13 -4.38 -5.95
N SER A 108 -14.41 -4.27 -6.33
CA SER A 108 -15.41 -3.65 -5.45
C SER A 108 -15.60 -4.43 -4.14
N ARG A 109 -15.56 -5.77 -4.18
CA ARG A 109 -15.58 -6.60 -2.96
C ARG A 109 -14.33 -6.40 -2.10
N VAL A 110 -13.16 -6.29 -2.71
CA VAL A 110 -11.90 -6.00 -2.00
C VAL A 110 -12.00 -4.64 -1.31
N LYS A 111 -12.38 -3.58 -2.04
CA LYS A 111 -12.58 -2.23 -1.48
C LYS A 111 -13.55 -2.25 -0.28
N ARG A 112 -14.72 -2.87 -0.43
CA ARG A 112 -15.71 -2.98 0.65
C ARG A 112 -15.14 -3.68 1.88
N ARG A 113 -14.49 -4.84 1.70
CA ARG A 113 -13.90 -5.59 2.82
C ARG A 113 -12.80 -4.79 3.52
N THR A 114 -11.97 -4.07 2.77
CA THR A 114 -10.93 -3.20 3.33
C THR A 114 -11.54 -2.06 4.13
N GLN A 115 -12.59 -1.42 3.61
CA GLN A 115 -13.32 -0.37 4.34
C GLN A 115 -13.90 -0.90 5.66
N GLU A 116 -14.57 -2.05 5.64
CA GLU A 116 -15.10 -2.70 6.86
C GLU A 116 -14.00 -3.05 7.87
N ALA A 117 -12.80 -3.40 7.41
CA ALA A 117 -11.66 -3.64 8.29
C ALA A 117 -11.12 -2.34 8.91
N ILE A 118 -11.05 -1.25 8.14
CA ILE A 118 -10.63 0.06 8.64
C ILE A 118 -11.61 0.59 9.69
N GLU A 119 -12.91 0.51 9.41
CA GLU A 119 -13.96 0.94 10.34
C GLU A 119 -13.90 0.18 11.67
N ARG A 120 -13.72 -1.15 11.62
CA ARG A 120 -13.52 -1.96 12.83
C ARG A 120 -12.28 -1.57 13.61
N MET A 121 -11.14 -1.39 12.93
CA MET A 121 -9.91 -0.95 13.58
C MET A 121 -10.07 0.42 14.25
N ALA A 122 -10.78 1.36 13.61
CA ALA A 122 -11.06 2.67 14.17
C ALA A 122 -11.94 2.57 15.43
N ALA A 123 -12.96 1.70 15.41
CA ALA A 123 -13.80 1.44 16.58
C ALA A 123 -13.01 0.83 17.74
N GLU A 124 -12.18 -0.18 17.48
CA GLU A 124 -11.31 -0.80 18.49
C GLU A 124 -10.33 0.21 19.12
N LEU A 125 -9.76 1.12 18.30
CA LEU A 125 -8.92 2.20 18.81
C LEU A 125 -9.70 3.15 19.70
N LEU A 126 -10.91 3.55 19.30
CA LEU A 126 -11.75 4.44 20.11
C LEU A 126 -12.08 3.80 21.46
N GLU A 127 -12.47 2.52 21.47
CA GLU A 127 -12.74 1.77 22.70
C GLU A 127 -11.51 1.67 23.61
N LEU A 128 -10.33 1.40 23.03
CA LEU A 128 -9.07 1.37 23.77
C LEU A 128 -8.77 2.71 24.45
N TYR A 129 -9.01 3.83 23.76
CA TYR A 129 -8.79 5.16 24.32
C TYR A 129 -9.79 5.50 25.42
N ALA A 130 -11.07 5.17 25.23
CA ALA A 130 -12.09 5.34 26.27
C ALA A 130 -11.75 4.52 27.53
N ALA A 131 -11.33 3.26 27.36
CA ALA A 131 -10.90 2.41 28.46
C ALA A 131 -9.65 2.97 29.16
N ARG A 132 -8.71 3.54 28.41
CA ARG A 132 -7.50 4.17 28.98
C ARG A 132 -7.80 5.45 29.73
N GLU A 133 -8.81 6.21 29.33
CA GLU A 133 -9.19 7.47 29.98
C GLU A 133 -9.76 7.24 31.39
N VAL A 134 -10.55 6.18 31.58
CA VAL A 134 -11.12 5.80 32.88
C VAL A 134 -10.20 4.89 33.70
N ALA A 135 -9.13 4.37 33.12
CA ALA A 135 -8.20 3.47 33.80
C ALA A 135 -7.32 4.25 34.78
N GLU A 136 -7.49 3.96 36.06
CA GLU A 136 -6.58 4.44 37.10
C GLU A 136 -5.41 3.48 37.28
N ARG A 137 -4.24 4.04 37.56
CA ARG A 137 -3.02 3.30 37.86
C ARG A 137 -2.30 3.97 39.04
N PRO A 138 -1.70 3.20 39.96
CA PRO A 138 -0.83 3.77 40.98
C PRO A 138 0.38 4.48 40.36
N ALA A 139 0.84 5.53 41.04
CA ALA A 139 2.06 6.24 40.64
C ALA A 139 3.24 5.28 40.48
N TYR A 140 4.16 5.60 39.56
CA TYR A 140 5.44 4.89 39.55
C TYR A 140 6.13 5.11 40.91
N PRO A 141 6.81 4.09 41.46
CA PRO A 141 7.67 4.29 42.62
C PRO A 141 8.79 5.26 42.26
N GLU A 142 9.38 5.91 43.28
CA GLU A 142 10.55 6.75 43.07
C GLU A 142 11.71 5.96 42.46
N ASP A 143 12.50 6.64 41.62
CA ASP A 143 13.68 6.04 41.01
C ASP A 143 14.65 5.58 42.11
N THR A 144 15.14 4.34 41.95
CA THR A 144 16.23 3.83 42.76
C THR A 144 17.58 4.28 42.19
N ARG A 145 18.67 4.11 42.96
CA ARG A 145 20.05 4.39 42.50
C ARG A 145 20.55 3.52 41.32
N TRP A 146 19.68 2.71 40.73
CA TRP A 146 19.98 1.70 39.71
C TRP A 146 19.04 1.87 38.53
#